data_AF-A0A806CIU1-F1
#
_entry.id   AF-A0A806CIU1-F1
#
_cell.length_a   1.000
_cell.length_b   1.000
_cell.length_c   1.000
_cell.angle_alpha   90.00
_cell.angle_beta   90.00
_cell.angle_gamma   90.00
#
_symmetry.space_group_name_H-M   'P 1'
#
loop_
_entity.id
_entity.type
_entity.pdbx_description
1 polymer ?
#
loop_
_entity_poly.entity_id
_entity_poly.type
_entity_poly.pdbx_seq_one_letter_code
_entity_poly.pdbx_strand_id
1 'polypeptide(L)'
;MSQPYSIGPYKGEVLLSLTGLFHVIRLIPPYPPRAVLEQILKERAMPTLVQWDNQVGLVGPEQTLWVEAEQSWMEGLIRQLEPLDPLSAPEIAEQALLEKLVENAGSRLWAFLDDVNMLLTHGEMALETAQASRRYDRVATLAQWLERLLKVQQSGEALAELWGAFSGKKRSMPAKHPSKKAPVPDKTRKRTKGAALPQKEYRLPILRALAELGGRGKTAEVLDRVYLQLKHLFTDGDLERAYDDPRRDEPIWRNRARWEIAALKEEKLVQSGGYGVLILTDKGAAYLHGA
;
A
#
# COMPACT_ATOMS: atom_id res chain seq x y z
N MET A 1 -2.63 9.55 34.18
CA MET A 1 -3.31 10.84 34.41
C MET A 1 -2.91 11.78 33.29
N SER A 2 -3.88 12.22 32.48
CA SER A 2 -3.64 13.16 31.39
C SER A 2 -3.20 14.52 31.93
N GLN A 3 -2.26 15.17 31.26
CA GLN A 3 -1.82 16.51 31.64
C GLN A 3 -2.65 17.55 30.88
N PRO A 4 -3.14 18.61 31.55
CA PRO A 4 -3.91 19.65 30.88
C PRO A 4 -3.03 20.32 29.81
N TYR A 5 -3.63 20.56 28.65
CA TYR A 5 -2.99 21.15 27.49
C TYR A 5 -3.79 22.33 26.96
N SER A 6 -3.12 23.33 26.40
CA SER A 6 -3.79 24.51 25.85
C SER A 6 -3.12 25.01 24.58
N ILE A 7 -3.94 25.32 23.58
CA ILE A 7 -3.57 25.96 22.32
C ILE A 7 -4.35 27.27 22.23
N GLY A 8 -3.74 28.39 22.63
CA GLY A 8 -4.46 29.67 22.71
C GLY A 8 -5.69 29.56 23.62
N PRO A 9 -6.92 29.89 23.14
CA PRO A 9 -8.14 29.73 23.94
C PRO A 9 -8.67 28.29 24.00
N TYR A 10 -8.11 27.37 23.21
CA TYR A 10 -8.59 26.00 23.06
C TYR A 10 -7.94 25.09 24.09
N LYS A 11 -8.75 24.27 24.76
CA LYS A 11 -8.30 23.33 25.79
C LYS A 11 -8.15 21.93 25.22
N GLY A 12 -7.28 21.16 25.83
CA GLY A 12 -7.09 19.76 25.52
C GLY A 12 -6.38 19.03 26.64
N GLU A 13 -6.04 17.79 26.34
CA GLU A 13 -5.34 16.88 27.24
C GLU A 13 -4.19 16.23 26.49
N VAL A 14 -2.99 16.22 27.09
CA VAL A 14 -1.90 15.38 26.62
C VAL A 14 -2.17 13.96 27.09
N LEU A 15 -2.45 13.08 26.14
CA LEU A 15 -2.64 11.65 26.38
C LEU A 15 -1.29 10.93 26.45
N LEU A 16 -0.34 11.35 25.61
CA LEU A 16 1.02 10.82 25.59
C LEU A 16 2.00 11.92 25.14
N SER A 17 3.15 11.98 25.80
CA SER A 17 4.26 12.84 25.40
C SER A 17 5.54 12.03 25.41
N LEU A 18 6.12 11.80 24.24
CA LEU A 18 7.46 11.24 24.12
C LEU A 18 8.41 12.39 23.78
N THR A 19 9.11 12.87 24.80
CA THR A 19 10.00 14.03 24.73
C THR A 19 10.97 13.92 23.54
N GLY A 20 10.93 14.92 22.65
CA GLY A 20 11.77 14.97 21.44
C GLY A 20 11.29 14.15 20.24
N LEU A 21 10.23 13.34 20.37
CA LEU A 21 9.69 12.50 19.29
C LEU A 21 8.31 12.96 18.79
N PHE A 22 7.25 12.88 19.60
CA PHE A 22 5.93 13.40 19.24
C PHE A 22 5.01 13.54 20.48
N HIS A 23 3.90 14.26 20.30
CA HIS A 23 2.82 14.38 21.29
C HIS A 23 1.52 13.74 20.77
N VAL A 24 0.71 13.19 21.67
CA VAL A 24 -0.68 12.78 21.42
C VAL A 24 -1.59 13.64 22.26
N ILE A 25 -2.47 14.37 21.60
CA ILE A 25 -3.28 15.41 22.23
C ILE A 25 -4.74 15.24 21.83
N ARG A 26 -5.63 15.24 22.82
CA ARG A 26 -7.08 15.30 22.57
C ARG A 26 -7.57 16.71 22.82
N LEU A 27 -8.23 17.32 21.83
CA LEU A 27 -8.85 18.64 22.01
C LEU A 27 -10.26 18.49 22.58
N ILE A 28 -10.68 19.49 23.35
CA ILE A 28 -12.02 19.57 23.94
C ILE A 28 -12.78 20.70 23.24
N PRO A 29 -14.07 20.49 22.86
CA PRO A 29 -14.90 21.53 22.27
C PRO A 29 -14.94 22.83 23.12
N PRO A 30 -15.05 24.01 22.48
CA PRO A 30 -15.13 24.23 21.04
C PRO A 30 -13.77 23.98 20.36
N TYR A 31 -13.79 23.38 19.17
CA TYR A 31 -12.56 23.09 18.44
C TYR A 31 -12.05 24.31 17.65
N PRO A 32 -10.72 24.51 17.53
CA PRO A 32 -10.16 25.49 16.61
C PRO A 32 -10.54 25.17 15.16
N PRO A 33 -10.68 26.18 14.28
CA PRO A 33 -10.68 25.94 12.84
C PRO A 33 -9.44 25.12 12.45
N ARG A 34 -9.62 24.08 11.65
CA ARG A 34 -8.56 23.13 11.31
C ARG A 34 -7.29 23.79 10.79
N ALA A 35 -7.41 24.77 9.90
CA ALA A 35 -6.27 25.51 9.36
C ALA A 35 -5.44 26.21 10.45
N VAL A 36 -6.12 26.76 11.47
CA VAL A 36 -5.47 27.41 12.63
C VAL A 36 -4.75 26.39 13.49
N LEU A 37 -5.37 25.23 13.73
CA LEU A 37 -4.76 24.14 14.47
C LEU A 37 -3.50 23.61 13.76
N GLU A 38 -3.59 23.38 12.45
CA GLU A 38 -2.46 22.91 11.65
C GLU A 38 -1.30 23.90 11.68
N GLN A 39 -1.57 25.20 11.53
CA GLN A 39 -0.53 26.23 11.61
C GLN A 39 0.18 26.20 12.97
N ILE A 40 -0.57 26.19 14.07
CA ILE A 40 0.01 26.22 15.41
C ILE A 40 0.83 24.94 15.69
N LEU A 41 0.37 23.79 15.20
CA LEU A 41 1.10 22.53 15.37
C LEU A 41 2.31 22.41 14.44
N LYS A 42 2.29 23.00 13.23
CA LYS A 42 3.44 23.06 12.31
C LYS A 42 4.57 23.94 12.84
N GLU A 43 4.23 25.01 13.53
CA GLU A 43 5.21 25.89 14.19
C GLU A 43 5.95 25.17 15.34
N ARG A 44 5.50 23.98 15.75
CA ARG A 44 6.21 23.15 16.72
C ARG A 44 7.25 22.28 16.01
N ALA A 45 8.42 22.18 16.63
CA ALA A 45 9.51 21.33 16.16
C ALA A 45 9.22 19.82 16.23
N MET A 46 8.07 19.42 16.80
CA MET A 46 7.74 18.02 17.05
C MET A 46 6.41 17.63 16.38
N PRO A 47 6.37 16.50 15.65
CA PRO A 47 5.13 15.89 15.21
C PRO A 47 4.11 15.74 16.34
N THR A 48 2.84 15.99 16.05
CA THR A 48 1.75 15.93 17.02
C THR A 48 0.59 15.17 16.41
N LEU A 49 0.22 14.05 17.03
CA LEU A 49 -1.05 13.38 16.79
C LEU A 49 -2.13 14.14 17.57
N VAL A 50 -3.15 14.63 16.88
CA VAL A 50 -4.25 15.39 17.48
C VAL A 50 -5.58 14.75 17.12
N GLN A 51 -6.42 14.51 18.13
CA GLN A 51 -7.82 14.18 17.91
C GLN A 51 -8.62 15.49 17.89
N TRP A 52 -9.30 15.73 16.77
CA TRP A 52 -10.13 16.90 16.47
C TRP A 52 -11.50 16.41 16.01
N ASP A 53 -12.53 16.62 16.83
CA ASP A 53 -13.87 16.08 16.58
C ASP A 53 -13.84 14.57 16.26
N ASN A 54 -14.41 14.15 15.13
CA ASN A 54 -14.36 12.79 14.61
C ASN A 54 -13.14 12.52 13.72
N GLN A 55 -12.10 13.35 13.75
CA GLN A 55 -10.90 13.19 12.92
C GLN A 55 -9.66 13.05 13.79
N VAL A 56 -8.69 12.30 13.30
CA VAL A 56 -7.35 12.23 13.88
C VAL A 56 -6.33 12.72 12.87
N GLY A 57 -5.54 13.70 13.30
CA GLY A 57 -4.53 14.35 12.49
C GLY A 57 -3.13 14.03 13.00
N LEU A 58 -2.21 13.64 12.12
CA LEU A 58 -0.78 13.70 12.39
C LEU A 58 -0.24 14.99 11.77
N VAL A 59 0.13 15.96 12.60
CA VAL A 59 0.63 17.26 12.18
C VAL A 59 2.10 17.38 12.55
N GLY A 60 2.99 17.42 11.55
CA GLY A 60 4.41 17.71 11.71
C GLY A 60 4.82 19.00 11.00
N PRO A 61 6.08 19.44 11.16
CA PRO A 61 6.56 20.71 10.61
C PRO A 61 6.44 20.79 9.08
N GLU A 62 6.71 19.67 8.39
CA GLU A 62 6.72 19.61 6.91
C GLU A 62 5.46 18.97 6.30
N GLN A 63 4.66 18.26 7.09
CA GLN A 63 3.56 17.46 6.56
C GLN A 63 2.39 17.33 7.53
N THR A 64 1.19 17.14 6.98
CA THR A 64 -0.05 17.00 7.76
C THR A 64 -0.92 15.93 7.12
N LEU A 65 -1.36 14.97 7.93
CA LEU A 65 -2.25 13.88 7.53
C LEU A 65 -3.48 13.89 8.42
N TRP A 66 -4.67 13.70 7.86
CA TRP A 66 -5.92 13.57 8.62
C TRP A 66 -6.70 12.33 8.19
N VAL A 67 -7.34 11.67 9.14
CA VAL A 67 -8.18 10.49 8.93
C VAL A 67 -9.48 10.65 9.71
N GLU A 68 -10.62 10.28 9.10
CA GLU A 68 -11.91 10.23 9.79
C GLU A 68 -12.00 8.99 10.68
N ALA A 69 -12.39 9.19 11.93
CA ALA A 69 -12.83 8.17 12.85
C ALA A 69 -14.35 7.99 12.67
N GLU A 70 -14.79 6.91 12.03
CA GLU A 70 -16.21 6.63 11.84
C GLU A 70 -16.93 6.49 13.19
N GLN A 71 -17.77 7.49 13.51
CA GLN A 71 -18.51 7.61 14.77
C GLN A 71 -19.49 6.44 15.01
N SER A 72 -20.04 5.88 13.93
CA SER A 72 -20.93 4.72 13.96
C SER A 72 -20.26 3.44 14.47
N TRP A 73 -18.95 3.29 14.21
CA TRP A 73 -18.18 2.16 14.72
C TRP A 73 -17.93 2.29 16.23
N MET A 74 -17.61 3.49 16.71
CA MET A 74 -17.43 3.79 18.13
C MET A 74 -18.70 3.56 18.94
N GLU A 75 -19.84 4.09 18.48
CA GLU A 75 -21.13 3.88 19.14
C GLU A 75 -21.55 2.41 19.17
N GLY A 76 -21.26 1.67 18.09
CA GLY A 76 -21.48 0.23 18.02
C GLY A 76 -20.62 -0.55 19.03
N LEU A 77 -19.36 -0.16 19.20
CA LEU A 77 -18.43 -0.80 20.14
C LEU A 77 -18.80 -0.47 21.60
N ILE A 78 -19.15 0.79 21.89
CA ILE A 78 -19.62 1.20 23.23
C ILE A 78 -20.86 0.41 23.63
N ARG A 79 -21.87 0.30 22.75
CA ARG A 79 -23.08 -0.51 23.02
C ARG A 79 -22.80 -1.98 23.30
N GLN A 80 -21.72 -2.52 22.76
CA GLN A 80 -21.30 -3.91 23.02
C GLN A 80 -20.54 -4.06 24.35
N LEU A 81 -19.81 -3.03 24.77
CA LEU A 81 -19.00 -3.03 26.00
C LEU A 81 -19.79 -2.56 27.24
N GLU A 82 -20.81 -1.73 27.06
CA GLU A 82 -21.64 -1.14 28.11
C GLU A 82 -22.33 -2.19 29.02
N PRO A 83 -22.81 -3.35 28.52
CA PRO A 83 -23.34 -4.41 29.38
C PRO A 83 -22.28 -5.13 30.23
N LEU A 84 -21.00 -5.02 29.86
CA LEU A 84 -19.88 -5.70 30.53
C LEU A 84 -19.23 -4.81 31.59
N ASP A 85 -19.00 -3.55 31.26
CA ASP A 85 -18.49 -2.53 32.17
C ASP A 85 -18.94 -1.14 31.70
N PRO A 86 -20.07 -0.63 32.25
CA PRO A 86 -20.63 0.65 31.82
C PRO A 86 -19.72 1.86 32.09
N LEU A 87 -18.88 1.77 33.13
CA LEU A 87 -18.04 2.89 33.56
C LEU A 87 -16.79 3.00 32.68
N SER A 88 -16.25 1.86 32.25
CA SER A 88 -15.02 1.81 31.43
C SER A 88 -15.29 1.65 29.93
N ALA A 89 -16.51 1.31 29.50
CA ALA A 89 -16.84 1.08 28.09
C ALA A 89 -16.43 2.22 27.12
N PRO A 90 -16.63 3.51 27.45
CA PRO A 90 -16.17 4.61 26.60
C PRO A 90 -14.63 4.67 26.50
N GLU A 91 -13.93 4.46 27.61
CA GLU A 91 -12.46 4.51 27.68
C GLU A 91 -11.83 3.33 26.90
N ILE A 92 -12.40 2.13 27.02
CA ILE A 92 -11.98 0.94 26.28
C ILE A 92 -12.23 1.12 24.78
N ALA A 93 -13.37 1.69 24.38
CA ALA A 93 -13.66 1.97 22.98
C ALA A 93 -12.73 3.03 22.38
N GLU A 94 -12.41 4.07 23.14
CA GLU A 94 -11.44 5.11 22.76
C GLU A 94 -10.03 4.53 22.60
N GLN A 95 -9.59 3.66 23.52
CA GLN A 95 -8.32 2.94 23.39
C GLN A 95 -8.31 2.06 22.13
N ALA A 96 -9.36 1.29 21.87
CA ALA A 96 -9.46 0.44 20.69
C ALA A 96 -9.45 1.26 19.38
N LEU A 97 -10.06 2.46 19.37
CA LEU A 97 -9.99 3.39 18.25
C LEU A 97 -8.56 3.85 18.02
N LEU A 98 -7.86 4.29 19.07
CA LEU A 98 -6.47 4.73 18.98
C LEU A 98 -5.55 3.62 18.48
N GLU A 99 -5.70 2.39 18.98
CA GLU A 99 -4.95 1.22 18.50
C GLU A 99 -5.19 0.96 17.01
N LYS A 100 -6.45 1.05 16.57
CA LYS A 100 -6.84 0.83 15.17
C LYS A 100 -6.35 1.95 14.24
N LEU A 101 -6.34 3.19 14.71
CA LEU A 101 -5.77 4.32 13.99
C LEU A 101 -4.26 4.19 13.85
N VAL A 102 -3.58 3.77 14.93
CA VAL A 102 -2.14 3.50 14.92
C VAL A 102 -1.80 2.37 13.93
N GLU A 103 -2.62 1.33 13.89
CA GLU A 103 -2.46 0.22 12.94
C GLU A 103 -2.71 0.65 11.49
N ASN A 104 -3.78 1.41 11.24
CA ASN A 104 -4.12 1.90 9.91
C ASN A 104 -3.07 2.88 9.35
N ALA A 105 -2.62 3.82 10.17
CA ALA A 105 -1.59 4.78 9.77
C ALA A 105 -0.23 4.08 9.54
N GLY A 106 0.13 3.10 10.37
CA GLY A 106 1.31 2.26 10.15
C GLY A 106 1.22 1.47 8.84
N SER A 107 0.08 0.82 8.58
CA SER A 107 -0.15 0.05 7.35
C SER A 107 -0.02 0.92 6.09
N ARG A 108 -0.57 2.14 6.10
CA ARG A 108 -0.45 3.08 4.97
C ARG A 108 0.96 3.59 4.78
N LEU A 109 1.68 3.88 5.88
CA LEU A 109 3.09 4.31 5.82
C LEU A 109 3.96 3.23 5.18
N TRP A 110 3.78 1.96 5.57
CA TRP A 110 4.54 0.86 4.99
C TRP A 110 4.18 0.62 3.51
N ALA A 111 2.89 0.68 3.14
CA ALA A 111 2.48 0.58 1.74
C ALA A 111 3.09 1.69 0.87
N PHE A 112 3.10 2.93 1.36
CA PHE A 112 3.76 4.05 0.69
C PHE A 112 5.27 3.79 0.50
N LEU A 113 5.96 3.27 1.51
CA LEU A 113 7.38 2.92 1.40
C LEU A 113 7.63 1.82 0.37
N ASP A 114 6.74 0.83 0.28
CA ASP A 114 6.83 -0.22 -0.74
C ASP A 114 6.65 0.36 -2.16
N ASP A 115 5.71 1.30 -2.34
CA ASP A 115 5.53 2.02 -3.61
C ASP A 115 6.77 2.86 -3.99
N VAL A 116 7.37 3.56 -3.03
CA VAL A 116 8.59 4.36 -3.27
C VAL A 116 9.78 3.44 -3.65
N ASN A 117 9.95 2.31 -2.98
CA ASN A 117 10.99 1.32 -3.32
C ASN A 117 10.78 0.73 -4.73
N MET A 118 9.53 0.52 -5.12
CA MET A 118 9.18 0.09 -6.47
C MET A 118 9.54 1.17 -7.52
N LEU A 119 9.24 2.44 -7.24
CA LEU A 119 9.60 3.55 -8.11
C LEU A 119 11.12 3.72 -8.25
N LEU A 120 11.89 3.54 -7.16
CA LEU A 120 13.35 3.53 -7.19
C LEU A 120 13.87 2.45 -8.14
N THR A 121 13.38 1.21 -7.99
CA THR A 121 13.74 0.08 -8.86
C THR A 121 13.47 0.38 -10.33
N HIS A 122 12.27 0.91 -10.65
CA HIS A 122 11.93 1.27 -12.02
C HIS A 122 12.74 2.46 -12.55
N GLY A 123 13.05 3.44 -11.72
CA GLY A 123 13.88 4.58 -12.08
C GLY A 123 15.32 4.17 -12.41
N GLU A 124 15.90 3.24 -11.64
CA GLU A 124 17.24 2.68 -11.88
C GLU A 124 17.29 1.94 -13.23
N MET A 125 16.31 1.08 -13.51
CA MET A 125 16.21 0.41 -14.81
C MET A 125 16.07 1.39 -15.98
N ALA A 126 15.30 2.46 -15.80
CA ALA A 126 15.15 3.52 -16.80
C ALA A 126 16.46 4.28 -17.02
N LEU A 127 17.23 4.54 -15.95
CA LEU A 127 18.53 5.18 -16.00
C LEU A 127 19.54 4.31 -16.77
N GLU A 128 19.64 3.02 -16.46
CA GLU A 128 20.48 2.06 -17.18
C GLU A 128 20.14 2.00 -18.67
N THR A 129 18.84 1.99 -18.99
CA THR A 129 18.37 1.98 -20.39
C THR A 129 18.75 3.26 -21.12
N ALA A 130 18.63 4.43 -20.46
CA ALA A 130 19.02 5.72 -21.03
C ALA A 130 20.53 5.82 -21.24
N GLN A 131 21.33 5.27 -20.32
CA GLN A 131 22.79 5.18 -20.44
C GLN A 131 23.21 4.28 -21.61
N ALA A 132 22.65 3.07 -21.70
CA ALA A 132 22.92 2.15 -22.80
C ALA A 132 22.54 2.74 -24.16
N SER A 133 21.48 3.55 -24.20
CA SER A 133 21.00 4.23 -25.40
C SER A 133 21.71 5.58 -25.67
N ARG A 134 22.69 5.97 -24.84
CA ARG A 134 23.44 7.25 -24.92
C ARG A 134 22.54 8.49 -24.99
N ARG A 135 21.39 8.46 -24.31
CA ARG A 135 20.47 9.61 -24.20
C ARG A 135 20.84 10.46 -22.99
N TYR A 136 21.91 11.23 -23.11
CA TYR A 136 22.51 11.96 -21.99
C TYR A 136 21.55 12.98 -21.32
N ASP A 137 20.63 13.55 -22.09
CA ASP A 137 19.55 14.42 -21.60
C ASP A 137 18.64 13.69 -20.61
N ARG A 138 18.27 12.44 -20.92
CA ARG A 138 17.42 11.59 -20.06
C ARG A 138 18.16 11.04 -18.86
N VAL A 139 19.45 10.73 -19.01
CA VAL A 139 20.30 10.25 -17.90
C VAL A 139 20.34 11.29 -16.77
N ALA A 140 20.58 12.55 -17.11
CA ALA A 140 20.66 13.63 -16.12
C ALA A 140 19.32 13.83 -15.38
N THR A 141 18.19 13.84 -16.11
CA THR A 141 16.87 13.99 -15.49
C THR A 141 16.49 12.81 -14.60
N LEU A 142 16.77 11.57 -15.05
CA LEU A 142 16.45 10.37 -14.27
C LEU A 142 17.30 10.26 -13.00
N ALA A 143 18.59 10.62 -13.07
CA ALA A 143 19.47 10.64 -11.91
C ALA A 143 18.98 11.63 -10.83
N GLN A 144 18.60 12.85 -11.21
CA GLN A 144 18.05 13.84 -10.27
C GLN A 144 16.73 13.38 -9.65
N TRP A 145 15.88 12.70 -10.43
CA TRP A 145 14.61 12.18 -9.94
C TRP A 145 14.81 11.04 -8.94
N LEU A 146 15.75 10.12 -9.21
CA LEU A 146 16.14 9.06 -8.29
C LEU A 146 16.71 9.61 -6.97
N GLU A 147 17.54 10.65 -7.03
CA GLU A 147 18.08 11.28 -5.81
C GLU A 147 16.96 11.83 -4.91
N ARG A 148 15.92 12.44 -5.50
CA ARG A 148 14.75 12.93 -4.76
C ARG A 148 13.95 11.79 -4.14
N LEU A 149 13.71 10.71 -4.89
CA LEU A 149 13.03 9.53 -4.35
C LEU A 149 13.80 8.87 -3.21
N LEU A 150 15.13 8.82 -3.29
CA LEU A 150 15.97 8.27 -2.22
C LEU A 150 15.81 9.08 -0.92
N LYS A 151 15.76 10.42 -1.02
CA LYS A 151 15.49 11.28 0.15
C LYS A 151 14.10 11.03 0.75
N VAL A 152 13.09 10.81 -0.09
CA VAL A 152 11.73 10.46 0.35
C VAL A 152 11.72 9.10 1.04
N GLN A 153 12.42 8.10 0.49
CA GLN A 153 12.57 6.76 1.07
C GLN A 153 13.25 6.83 2.45
N GLN A 154 14.38 7.51 2.57
CA GLN A 154 15.10 7.67 3.84
C GLN A 154 14.25 8.37 4.91
N SER A 155 13.53 9.44 4.53
CA SER A 155 12.64 10.16 5.45
C SER A 155 11.48 9.28 5.91
N GLY A 156 10.92 8.49 5.00
CA GLY A 156 9.84 7.56 5.31
C GLY A 156 10.31 6.38 6.17
N GLU A 157 11.52 5.86 5.96
CA GLU A 157 12.11 4.82 6.80
C GLU A 157 12.38 5.32 8.22
N ALA A 158 12.94 6.51 8.37
CA ALA A 158 13.10 7.15 9.67
C ALA A 158 11.75 7.31 10.39
N LEU A 159 10.71 7.73 9.67
CA LEU A 159 9.36 7.81 10.20
C LEU A 159 8.81 6.42 10.58
N ALA A 160 9.07 5.38 9.78
CA ALA A 160 8.63 4.02 10.06
C ALA A 160 9.34 3.41 11.28
N GLU A 161 10.62 3.74 11.50
CA GLU A 161 11.34 3.36 12.71
C GLU A 161 10.75 4.01 13.96
N LEU A 162 10.52 5.33 13.90
CA LEU A 162 9.85 6.07 14.98
C LEU A 162 8.44 5.51 15.23
N TRP A 163 7.70 5.21 14.17
CA TRP A 163 6.38 4.61 14.25
C TRP A 163 6.41 3.21 14.87
N GLY A 164 7.42 2.41 14.53
CA GLY A 164 7.61 1.08 15.10
C GLY A 164 8.00 1.12 16.58
N ALA A 165 8.79 2.10 16.98
CA ALA A 165 9.12 2.36 18.38
C ALA A 165 7.90 2.83 19.19
N PHE A 166 7.07 3.71 18.60
CA PHE A 166 5.83 4.20 19.21
C PHE A 166 4.76 3.11 19.36
N SER A 167 4.45 2.40 18.29
CA SER A 167 3.35 1.44 18.25
C SER A 167 3.65 0.11 18.94
N GLY A 168 4.89 -0.10 19.38
CA GLY A 168 5.38 -1.40 19.86
C GLY A 168 5.41 -2.50 18.78
N LYS A 169 4.93 -2.19 17.57
CA LYS A 169 4.95 -3.06 16.39
C LYS A 169 6.15 -2.64 15.53
N LYS A 170 7.28 -3.36 15.63
CA LYS A 170 8.30 -3.30 14.56
C LYS A 170 7.64 -3.64 13.24
N ARG A 171 8.17 -3.13 12.11
CA ARG A 171 7.76 -3.54 10.75
C ARG A 171 7.65 -5.06 10.74
N SER A 172 6.42 -5.54 10.90
CA SER A 172 6.07 -6.90 10.61
C SER A 172 6.15 -6.91 9.10
N MET A 173 7.36 -7.16 8.57
CA MET A 173 7.48 -7.85 7.30
C MET A 173 6.38 -8.91 7.36
N PRO A 174 5.37 -8.90 6.47
CA PRO A 174 4.41 -9.98 6.46
C PRO A 174 5.29 -11.22 6.45
N ALA A 175 5.25 -11.98 7.55
CA ALA A 175 5.99 -13.21 7.65
C ALA A 175 5.66 -13.93 6.35
N LYS A 176 6.69 -14.28 5.55
CA LYS A 176 6.56 -15.17 4.39
C LYS A 176 5.39 -16.07 4.68
N HIS A 177 4.26 -15.85 4.01
CA HIS A 177 3.03 -16.56 4.38
C HIS A 177 3.43 -18.02 4.54
N PRO A 178 3.39 -18.61 5.76
CA PRO A 178 3.59 -20.03 5.86
C PRO A 178 2.53 -20.60 4.94
N SER A 179 2.98 -21.38 3.95
CA SER A 179 2.14 -22.04 2.97
C SER A 179 1.11 -22.87 3.71
N LYS A 180 -0.01 -22.24 4.07
CA LYS A 180 -1.22 -22.94 4.46
C LYS A 180 -1.63 -23.66 3.20
N LYS A 181 -1.31 -24.96 3.15
CA LYS A 181 -1.82 -25.92 2.18
C LYS A 181 -3.31 -25.63 2.03
N ALA A 182 -3.69 -25.03 0.91
CA ALA A 182 -5.09 -24.82 0.61
C ALA A 182 -5.70 -26.20 0.30
N PRO A 183 -6.89 -26.50 0.85
CA PRO A 183 -7.65 -27.69 0.49
C PRO A 183 -8.08 -27.60 -0.97
N VAL A 184 -8.21 -28.78 -1.59
CA VAL A 184 -8.67 -29.01 -2.96
C VAL A 184 -9.93 -28.17 -3.26
N PRO A 185 -10.03 -27.46 -4.41
CA PRO A 185 -11.13 -26.56 -4.67
C PRO A 185 -12.43 -27.33 -4.95
N ASP A 186 -13.45 -27.04 -4.17
CA ASP A 186 -14.83 -27.44 -4.45
C ASP A 186 -15.39 -26.66 -5.64
N LYS A 187 -15.93 -27.38 -6.62
CA LYS A 187 -16.34 -26.90 -7.93
C LYS A 187 -17.70 -26.22 -7.91
N THR A 188 -18.02 -25.32 -6.98
CA THR A 188 -19.26 -24.51 -7.09
C THR A 188 -19.22 -23.22 -6.28
N ARG A 189 -18.59 -22.17 -6.81
CA ARG A 189 -18.95 -20.79 -6.42
C ARG A 189 -19.13 -19.92 -7.65
N LYS A 190 -20.40 -19.61 -7.96
CA LYS A 190 -20.78 -18.60 -8.96
C LYS A 190 -20.15 -17.25 -8.56
N ARG A 191 -19.35 -16.68 -9.45
CA ARG A 191 -18.76 -15.33 -9.29
C ARG A 191 -19.85 -14.26 -9.29
N THR A 192 -19.71 -13.29 -8.41
CA THR A 192 -20.48 -12.04 -8.40
C THR A 192 -20.20 -11.26 -9.69
N LYS A 193 -21.27 -10.82 -10.37
CA LYS A 193 -21.21 -10.00 -11.58
C LYS A 193 -20.43 -8.71 -11.31
N GLY A 194 -19.43 -8.41 -12.15
CA GLY A 194 -18.69 -7.13 -12.13
C GLY A 194 -17.29 -7.16 -11.50
N ALA A 195 -16.85 -8.27 -10.90
CA ALA A 195 -15.50 -8.36 -10.35
C ALA A 195 -14.48 -8.82 -11.41
N ALA A 196 -13.58 -7.90 -11.78
CA ALA A 196 -12.46 -8.16 -12.69
C ALA A 196 -11.64 -9.39 -12.27
N LEU A 197 -11.09 -10.12 -13.24
CA LEU A 197 -10.40 -11.39 -13.07
C LEU A 197 -9.26 -11.27 -12.03
N PRO A 198 -9.25 -12.10 -10.97
CA PRO A 198 -8.20 -12.08 -9.96
C PRO A 198 -6.81 -12.31 -10.56
N GLN A 199 -5.78 -11.66 -10.03
CA GLN A 199 -4.41 -11.73 -10.53
C GLN A 199 -3.89 -13.18 -10.68
N LYS A 200 -4.19 -14.06 -9.72
CA LYS A 200 -3.74 -15.45 -9.72
C LYS A 200 -4.29 -16.28 -10.90
N GLU A 201 -5.43 -15.89 -11.48
CA GLU A 201 -6.01 -16.58 -12.63
C GLU A 201 -5.19 -16.39 -13.91
N TYR A 202 -4.30 -15.39 -13.96
CA TYR A 202 -3.40 -15.16 -15.10
C TYR A 202 -2.18 -16.09 -15.09
N ARG A 203 -1.89 -16.73 -13.95
CA ARG A 203 -0.69 -17.57 -13.75
C ARG A 203 -0.56 -18.69 -14.79
N LEU A 204 -1.57 -19.56 -14.85
CA LEU A 204 -1.57 -20.71 -15.77
C LEU A 204 -1.57 -20.26 -17.24
N PRO A 205 -2.41 -19.30 -17.66
CA PRO A 205 -2.36 -18.76 -19.02
C PRO A 205 -1.00 -18.19 -19.43
N ILE A 206 -0.30 -17.47 -18.54
CA ILE A 206 1.03 -16.93 -18.83
C ILE A 206 2.05 -18.06 -19.05
N LEU A 207 2.07 -19.06 -18.17
CA LEU A 207 2.98 -20.19 -18.29
C LEU A 207 2.68 -21.02 -19.55
N ARG A 208 1.40 -21.26 -19.86
CA ARG A 208 0.97 -21.96 -21.09
C ARG A 208 1.37 -21.20 -22.34
N ALA A 209 1.13 -19.89 -22.37
CA ALA A 209 1.53 -19.04 -23.49
C ALA A 209 3.06 -19.10 -23.74
N LEU A 210 3.86 -19.14 -22.67
CA LEU A 210 5.31 -19.34 -22.80
C LEU A 210 5.68 -20.75 -23.29
N ALA A 211 5.00 -21.80 -22.82
CA ALA A 211 5.22 -23.16 -23.28
C ALA A 211 4.86 -23.32 -24.77
N GLU A 212 3.73 -22.76 -25.20
CA GLU A 212 3.30 -22.71 -26.62
C GLU A 212 4.29 -21.94 -27.50
N LEU A 213 5.02 -20.99 -26.90
CA LEU A 213 6.09 -20.22 -27.53
C LEU A 213 7.46 -20.93 -27.53
N GLY A 214 7.51 -22.22 -27.18
CA GLY A 214 8.77 -22.97 -27.10
C GLY A 214 9.62 -22.57 -25.88
N GLY A 215 8.99 -22.11 -24.81
CA GLY A 215 9.64 -21.75 -23.55
C GLY A 215 10.22 -20.34 -23.52
N ARG A 216 10.10 -19.54 -24.59
CA ARG A 216 10.61 -18.16 -24.64
C ARG A 216 9.76 -17.27 -25.54
N GLY A 217 9.40 -16.08 -25.06
CA GLY A 217 8.57 -15.16 -25.83
C GLY A 217 8.72 -13.69 -25.44
N LYS A 218 8.45 -12.77 -26.36
CA LYS A 218 8.32 -11.35 -26.01
C LYS A 218 7.11 -11.15 -25.12
N THR A 219 7.21 -10.32 -24.08
CA THR A 219 6.11 -10.03 -23.14
C THR A 219 4.83 -9.63 -23.86
N ALA A 220 4.91 -8.81 -24.92
CA ALA A 220 3.74 -8.43 -25.70
C ALA A 220 3.06 -9.66 -26.33
N GLU A 221 3.83 -10.53 -26.96
CA GLU A 221 3.34 -11.74 -27.62
C GLU A 221 2.77 -12.78 -26.64
N VAL A 222 3.37 -12.87 -25.45
CA VAL A 222 2.86 -13.69 -24.34
C VAL A 222 1.49 -13.14 -23.88
N LEU A 223 1.38 -11.83 -23.69
CA LEU A 223 0.13 -11.18 -23.27
C LEU A 223 -0.97 -11.32 -24.32
N ASP A 224 -0.63 -11.27 -25.61
CA ASP A 224 -1.60 -11.45 -26.69
C ASP A 224 -2.15 -12.89 -26.72
N ARG A 225 -1.34 -13.90 -26.42
CA ARG A 225 -1.81 -15.29 -26.23
C ARG A 225 -2.65 -15.45 -24.96
N VAL A 226 -2.25 -14.83 -23.86
CA VAL A 226 -3.03 -14.80 -22.61
C VAL A 226 -4.42 -14.21 -22.84
N TYR A 227 -4.53 -13.13 -23.64
CA TYR A 227 -5.81 -12.57 -24.04
C TYR A 227 -6.67 -13.61 -24.77
N LEU A 228 -6.13 -14.30 -25.76
CA LEU A 228 -6.89 -15.31 -26.51
C LEU A 228 -7.40 -16.46 -25.62
N GLN A 229 -6.60 -16.86 -24.61
CA GLN A 229 -6.97 -17.91 -23.66
C GLN A 229 -8.06 -17.44 -22.68
N LEU A 230 -8.04 -16.17 -22.26
CA LEU A 230 -8.92 -15.65 -21.21
C LEU A 230 -10.08 -14.77 -21.70
N LYS A 231 -10.15 -14.42 -23.00
CA LYS A 231 -11.12 -13.45 -23.54
C LYS A 231 -12.59 -13.76 -23.20
N HIS A 232 -12.92 -15.03 -23.01
CA HIS A 232 -14.27 -15.49 -22.67
C HIS A 232 -14.57 -15.42 -21.16
N LEU A 233 -13.56 -15.19 -20.33
CA LEU A 233 -13.64 -15.05 -18.88
C LEU A 233 -13.52 -13.61 -18.40
N PHE A 234 -13.14 -12.68 -19.29
CA PHE A 234 -13.06 -11.26 -18.98
C PHE A 234 -14.45 -10.68 -18.76
N THR A 235 -14.51 -9.81 -17.75
CA THR A 235 -15.67 -8.95 -17.49
C THR A 235 -15.46 -7.59 -18.14
N ASP A 236 -16.49 -6.76 -18.19
CA ASP A 236 -16.37 -5.39 -18.71
C ASP A 236 -15.26 -4.61 -17.98
N GLY A 237 -15.16 -4.78 -16.65
CA GLY A 237 -14.10 -4.17 -15.83
C GLY A 237 -12.68 -4.68 -16.11
N ASP A 238 -12.50 -5.82 -16.78
CA ASP A 238 -11.18 -6.26 -17.24
C ASP A 238 -10.74 -5.54 -18.53
N LEU A 239 -11.73 -5.13 -19.34
CA LEU A 239 -11.55 -4.49 -20.65
C LEU A 239 -11.55 -2.96 -20.56
N GLU A 240 -11.98 -2.41 -19.42
CA GLU A 240 -11.85 -0.98 -19.11
C GLU A 240 -10.40 -0.50 -19.12
N ARG A 241 -10.23 0.81 -19.36
CA ARG A 241 -8.92 1.46 -19.42
C ARG A 241 -8.27 1.45 -18.05
N ALA A 242 -7.00 1.08 -17.99
CA ALA A 242 -6.24 1.04 -16.75
C ALA A 242 -5.83 2.42 -16.23
N TYR A 243 -5.93 3.46 -17.07
CA TYR A 243 -5.49 4.81 -16.77
C TYR A 243 -6.51 5.83 -17.29
N ASP A 244 -6.68 6.92 -16.55
CA ASP A 244 -7.54 8.05 -16.96
C ASP A 244 -6.91 8.89 -18.10
N ASP A 245 -5.60 8.73 -18.35
CA ASP A 245 -4.89 9.40 -19.44
C ASP A 245 -5.32 8.84 -20.81
N PRO A 246 -5.97 9.64 -21.68
CA PRO A 246 -6.45 9.17 -22.96
C PRO A 246 -5.34 8.76 -23.94
N ARG A 247 -4.07 9.11 -23.67
CA ARG A 247 -2.91 8.68 -24.46
C ARG A 247 -2.39 7.29 -24.08
N ARG A 248 -2.86 6.71 -22.97
CA ARG A 248 -2.49 5.37 -22.49
C ARG A 248 -3.68 4.43 -22.61
N ASP A 249 -3.88 3.94 -23.82
CA ASP A 249 -4.96 3.02 -24.15
C ASP A 249 -4.58 1.57 -23.84
N GLU A 250 -4.48 1.24 -22.55
CA GLU A 250 -4.15 -0.12 -22.11
C GLU A 250 -5.23 -0.65 -21.16
N PRO A 251 -5.80 -1.84 -21.41
CA PRO A 251 -6.86 -2.39 -20.57
C PRO A 251 -6.34 -2.93 -19.23
N ILE A 252 -7.20 -2.92 -18.20
CA ILE A 252 -6.89 -3.35 -16.83
C ILE A 252 -6.30 -4.76 -16.79
N TRP A 253 -6.82 -5.71 -17.58
CA TRP A 253 -6.33 -7.09 -17.60
C TRP A 253 -4.84 -7.18 -17.97
N ARG A 254 -4.37 -6.31 -18.87
CA ARG A 254 -2.98 -6.35 -19.36
C ARG A 254 -2.01 -5.85 -18.29
N ASN A 255 -2.43 -4.87 -17.50
CA ASN A 255 -1.70 -4.44 -16.32
C ASN A 255 -1.66 -5.55 -15.25
N ARG A 256 -2.80 -6.17 -14.94
CA ARG A 256 -2.88 -7.30 -13.97
C ARG A 256 -2.02 -8.49 -14.38
N ALA A 257 -2.01 -8.86 -15.64
CA ALA A 257 -1.16 -9.92 -16.15
C ALA A 257 0.34 -9.61 -15.99
N ARG A 258 0.75 -8.33 -16.07
CA ARG A 258 2.14 -7.92 -15.79
C ARG A 258 2.53 -8.06 -14.32
N TRP A 259 1.62 -7.75 -13.41
CA TRP A 259 1.83 -8.02 -11.97
C TRP A 259 2.01 -9.51 -11.71
N GLU A 260 1.22 -10.36 -12.37
CA GLU A 260 1.42 -11.80 -12.26
C GLU A 260 2.75 -12.25 -12.86
N ILE A 261 3.18 -11.70 -14.01
CA ILE A 261 4.53 -11.95 -14.57
C ILE A 261 5.63 -11.57 -13.55
N ALA A 262 5.48 -10.46 -12.82
CA ALA A 262 6.43 -10.07 -11.78
C ALA A 262 6.47 -11.09 -10.63
N ALA A 263 5.31 -11.54 -10.15
CA ALA A 263 5.21 -12.59 -9.14
C ALA A 263 5.84 -13.92 -9.62
N LEU A 264 5.61 -14.31 -10.87
CA LEU A 264 6.23 -15.52 -11.45
C LEU A 264 7.74 -15.44 -11.55
N LYS A 265 8.30 -14.23 -11.75
CA LYS A 265 9.75 -14.00 -11.72
C LYS A 265 10.32 -14.15 -10.32
N GLU A 266 9.67 -13.55 -9.33
CA GLU A 266 10.07 -13.69 -7.92
C GLU A 266 10.01 -15.15 -7.47
N GLU A 267 8.98 -15.88 -7.90
CA GLU A 267 8.83 -17.32 -7.64
C GLU A 267 9.76 -18.21 -8.47
N LYS A 268 10.57 -17.63 -9.37
CA LYS A 268 11.49 -18.33 -10.29
C LYS A 268 10.80 -19.33 -11.23
N LEU A 269 9.52 -19.10 -11.56
CA LEU A 269 8.77 -19.86 -12.57
C LEU A 269 9.02 -19.32 -13.99
N VAL A 270 9.33 -18.03 -14.08
CA VAL A 270 9.72 -17.33 -15.31
C VAL A 270 10.98 -16.52 -15.01
N GLN A 271 11.84 -16.30 -15.99
CA GLN A 271 13.00 -15.43 -15.87
C GLN A 271 13.02 -14.39 -17.00
N SER A 272 13.77 -13.30 -16.81
CA SER A 272 13.95 -12.27 -17.83
C SER A 272 15.04 -12.69 -18.81
N GLY A 273 14.71 -12.70 -20.10
CA GLY A 273 15.68 -12.88 -21.20
C GLY A 273 16.27 -11.57 -21.73
N GLY A 274 16.02 -10.44 -21.05
CA GLY A 274 16.37 -9.10 -21.52
C GLY A 274 15.41 -8.57 -22.61
N TYR A 275 15.40 -7.26 -22.84
CA TYR A 275 14.62 -6.60 -23.91
C TYR A 275 13.13 -6.98 -23.95
N GLY A 276 12.51 -7.18 -22.78
CA GLY A 276 11.10 -7.59 -22.70
C GLY A 276 10.84 -9.02 -23.16
N VAL A 277 11.85 -9.89 -23.11
CA VAL A 277 11.70 -11.33 -23.35
C VAL A 277 11.53 -12.06 -22.02
N LEU A 278 10.60 -13.00 -21.98
CA LEU A 278 10.32 -13.90 -20.87
C LEU A 278 10.76 -15.30 -21.26
N ILE A 279 11.36 -16.02 -20.32
CA ILE A 279 11.82 -17.40 -20.49
C ILE A 279 11.17 -18.25 -19.39
N LEU A 280 10.52 -19.34 -19.79
CA LEU A 280 9.98 -20.34 -18.88
C LEU A 280 11.14 -21.10 -18.22
N THR A 281 11.13 -21.24 -16.89
CA THR A 281 12.13 -22.04 -16.19
C THR A 281 11.68 -23.49 -16.05
N ASP A 282 12.59 -24.41 -15.74
CA ASP A 282 12.24 -25.81 -15.46
C ASP A 282 11.22 -25.92 -14.31
N LYS A 283 11.33 -25.04 -13.31
CA LYS A 283 10.35 -24.94 -12.21
C LYS A 283 8.97 -24.51 -12.74
N GLY A 284 8.91 -23.57 -13.68
CA GLY A 284 7.68 -23.16 -14.34
C GLY A 284 7.08 -24.24 -15.23
N ALA A 285 7.90 -25.00 -15.95
CA ALA A 285 7.46 -26.14 -16.73
C ALA A 285 6.92 -27.27 -15.84
N ALA A 286 7.62 -27.60 -14.75
CA ALA A 286 7.15 -28.56 -13.76
C ALA A 286 5.82 -28.13 -13.11
N TYR A 287 5.64 -26.83 -12.87
CA TYR A 287 4.38 -26.28 -12.37
C TYR A 287 3.22 -26.53 -13.34
N LEU A 288 3.43 -26.44 -14.66
CA LEU A 288 2.39 -26.74 -15.66
C LEU A 288 1.99 -28.22 -15.70
N HIS A 289 2.93 -29.13 -15.41
CA HIS A 289 2.67 -30.57 -15.42
C HIS A 289 2.15 -31.11 -14.08
N GLY A 290 2.27 -30.33 -13.00
CA GLY A 290 1.83 -30.69 -11.65
C GLY A 290 0.62 -29.91 -11.12
N ALA A 291 0.02 -29.02 -11.93
CA ALA A 291 -1.14 -28.19 -11.58
C ALA A 291 -2.45 -28.68 -12.20
#